data_AF-A0A7R9MQN2-F1
#
_entry.id   AF-A0A7R9MQN2-F1
#
_cell.length_a   1.000
_cell.length_b   1.000
_cell.length_c   1.000
_cell.angle_alpha   90.00
_cell.angle_beta   90.00
_cell.angle_gamma   90.00
#
_symmetry.space_group_name_H-M   'P 1'
#
loop_
_entity.id
_entity.type
_entity.pdbx_description
1 polymer ?
#
loop_
_entity_poly.entity_id
_entity_poly.type
_entity_poly.pdbx_seq_one_letter_code
_entity_poly.pdbx_strand_id
1 'polypeptide(L)'
;MGSLEVPLKVWLTAVLSVIVLLTAYWYDLSREDDLLVRLELTHESLLHIEESVSVNPKTKIAIGFGSCVDVIAQTRDVLLDRYSPPKAAKHYEIIETRDELLEVFAYYFQFGAAAERYIKNSTLFDELVSAANAGQHTKHVIGGNAPIMASRFAK
;
A
#
# COMPACT_ATOMS: atom_id res chain seq x y z
N MET A 1 44.48 21.69 -27.95
CA MET A 1 43.40 20.68 -28.00
C MET A 1 43.91 19.48 -27.22
N GLY A 2 43.74 19.50 -25.89
CA GLY A 2 44.34 18.48 -25.00
C GLY A 2 43.39 17.30 -24.84
N SER A 3 43.78 16.14 -25.35
CA SER A 3 43.08 14.88 -25.15
C SER A 3 43.23 14.44 -23.70
N LEU A 4 42.16 14.55 -22.92
CA LEU A 4 42.05 13.94 -21.59
C LEU A 4 42.00 12.41 -21.78
N GLU A 5 43.15 11.75 -21.72
CA GLU A 5 43.22 10.29 -21.64
C GLU A 5 42.73 9.85 -20.25
N VAL A 6 41.49 9.39 -20.20
CA VAL A 6 40.91 8.83 -18.98
C VAL A 6 41.65 7.51 -18.68
N PRO A 7 42.18 7.30 -17.46
CA PRO A 7 42.95 6.10 -17.15
C PRO A 7 42.09 4.84 -17.29
N LEU A 8 42.63 3.80 -17.93
CA LEU A 8 41.95 2.53 -18.23
C LEU A 8 41.19 1.94 -17.02
N LYS A 9 41.72 2.13 -15.80
CA LYS A 9 41.08 1.69 -14.55
C LYS A 9 39.71 2.34 -14.32
N VAL A 10 39.55 3.63 -14.63
CA VAL A 10 38.29 4.37 -14.49
C VAL A 10 37.25 3.84 -15.49
N TRP A 11 37.70 3.50 -16.70
CA TRP A 11 36.85 2.89 -17.73
C TRP A 11 36.36 1.50 -17.30
N LEU A 12 37.25 0.66 -16.77
CA LEU A 12 36.90 -0.67 -16.25
C LEU A 12 35.91 -0.60 -15.09
N THR A 13 36.10 0.34 -14.14
CA THR A 13 35.15 0.51 -13.04
C THR A 13 33.79 1.01 -13.52
N ALA A 14 33.76 1.93 -14.49
CA ALA A 14 32.50 2.44 -15.04
C ALA A 14 31.72 1.33 -15.77
N VAL A 15 32.40 0.52 -16.59
CA VAL A 15 31.77 -0.62 -17.27
C VAL A 15 31.26 -1.64 -16.26
N LEU A 16 32.03 -1.96 -15.22
CA LEU A 16 31.58 -2.89 -14.18
C LEU A 16 30.35 -2.36 -13.44
N SER A 17 30.31 -1.07 -13.09
CA SER A 17 29.13 -0.44 -12.47
C SER A 17 27.91 -0.50 -13.38
N VAL A 18 28.07 -0.26 -14.69
CA VAL A 18 26.97 -0.38 -15.66
C VAL A 18 26.48 -1.82 -15.75
N ILE A 19 27.38 -2.80 -15.79
CA ILE A 19 26.99 -4.23 -15.80
C ILE A 19 26.23 -4.58 -14.52
N VAL A 20 26.71 -4.17 -13.34
CA VAL A 20 26.02 -4.41 -12.07
C VAL A 20 24.61 -3.79 -12.08
N LEU A 21 24.47 -2.54 -12.55
CA LEU A 21 23.17 -1.87 -12.65
C LEU A 21 22.23 -2.58 -13.64
N LEU A 22 22.73 -3.02 -14.79
CA LEU A 22 21.94 -3.78 -15.77
C LEU A 22 21.49 -5.14 -15.22
N THR A 23 22.38 -5.84 -14.51
CA THR A 23 22.03 -7.13 -13.87
C THR A 23 21.04 -6.95 -12.74
N ALA A 24 21.18 -5.92 -11.91
CA ALA A 24 20.25 -5.61 -10.83
C ALA A 24 18.87 -5.22 -11.39
N TYR A 25 18.84 -4.38 -12.44
CA TYR A 25 17.61 -4.02 -13.13
C TYR A 25 16.91 -5.24 -13.74
N TRP A 26 17.65 -6.12 -14.41
CA TRP A 26 17.09 -7.34 -15.00
C TRP A 26 16.58 -8.33 -13.94
N TYR A 27 17.28 -8.45 -12.81
CA TYR A 27 16.86 -9.28 -11.68
C TYR A 27 15.58 -8.75 -11.02
N ASP A 28 15.47 -7.44 -10.82
CA ASP A 28 14.28 -6.81 -10.20
C ASP A 28 13.05 -6.96 -11.11
N LEU A 29 13.23 -6.73 -12.42
CA LEU A 29 12.17 -6.93 -13.43
C LEU A 29 11.67 -8.38 -13.41
N SER A 30 12.59 -9.35 -13.35
CA SER A 30 12.24 -10.78 -13.31
C SER A 30 11.54 -11.18 -12.01
N ARG A 31 11.77 -10.47 -10.91
CA ARG A 31 11.22 -10.78 -9.59
C ARG A 31 9.80 -10.25 -9.42
N GLU A 32 9.50 -9.06 -9.94
CA GLU A 32 8.14 -8.52 -9.93
C GLU A 32 7.17 -9.43 -10.69
N ASP A 33 7.59 -9.96 -11.84
CA ASP A 33 6.79 -10.89 -12.65
C ASP A 33 6.44 -12.17 -11.88
N ASP A 34 7.40 -12.81 -11.19
CA ASP A 34 7.15 -14.03 -10.41
C ASP A 34 6.19 -13.76 -9.23
N LEU A 35 6.31 -12.59 -8.56
CA LEU A 35 5.42 -12.21 -7.47
C LEU A 35 3.98 -12.00 -7.96
N LEU A 36 3.80 -11.27 -9.05
CA LEU A 36 2.48 -11.02 -9.65
C LEU A 36 1.84 -12.33 -10.12
N VAL A 37 2.60 -13.19 -10.78
CA VAL A 37 2.11 -14.51 -11.22
C VAL A 37 1.66 -15.36 -10.05
N ARG A 38 2.43 -15.41 -8.95
CA ARG A 38 2.05 -16.18 -7.76
C ARG A 38 0.82 -15.59 -7.07
N LEU A 39 0.71 -14.27 -7.01
CA LEU A 39 -0.45 -13.59 -6.43
C LEU A 39 -1.71 -13.93 -7.24
N GLU A 40 -1.63 -13.84 -8.56
CA GLU A 40 -2.72 -14.16 -9.48
C GLU A 40 -3.13 -15.63 -9.36
N LEU A 41 -2.16 -16.55 -9.42
CA LEU A 41 -2.43 -17.99 -9.26
C LEU A 41 -3.09 -18.30 -7.91
N THR A 42 -2.65 -17.64 -6.83
CA THR A 42 -3.24 -17.83 -5.51
C THR A 42 -4.67 -17.30 -5.47
N HIS A 43 -4.91 -16.12 -6.02
CA HIS A 43 -6.25 -15.52 -6.10
C HIS A 43 -7.22 -16.39 -6.89
N GLU A 44 -6.83 -16.81 -8.10
CA GLU A 44 -7.64 -17.67 -8.96
C GLU A 44 -7.89 -19.04 -8.33
N SER A 45 -6.89 -19.62 -7.65
CA SER A 45 -7.08 -20.89 -6.94
C SER A 45 -8.06 -20.76 -5.79
N LEU A 46 -8.04 -19.65 -5.05
CA LEU A 46 -8.98 -19.39 -3.96
C LEU A 46 -10.41 -19.18 -4.49
N LEU A 47 -10.57 -18.43 -5.58
CA LEU A 47 -11.87 -18.25 -6.24
C LEU A 47 -12.41 -19.57 -6.77
N HIS A 48 -11.57 -20.39 -7.40
CA HIS A 48 -11.97 -21.70 -7.88
C HIS A 48 -12.47 -22.60 -6.74
N ILE A 49 -11.80 -22.59 -5.59
CA ILE A 49 -12.23 -23.33 -4.40
C ILE A 49 -13.57 -22.79 -3.88
N GLU A 50 -13.72 -21.47 -3.79
CA GLU A 50 -14.98 -20.82 -3.39
C GLU A 50 -16.16 -21.27 -4.28
N GLU A 51 -15.98 -21.25 -5.60
CA GLU A 51 -17.01 -21.64 -6.58
C GLU A 51 -17.29 -23.14 -6.61
N SER A 52 -16.30 -23.97 -6.28
CA SER A 52 -16.45 -25.43 -6.29
C SER A 52 -17.38 -25.96 -5.19
N VAL A 53 -17.68 -25.15 -4.18
CA VAL A 53 -18.54 -25.50 -3.05
C VAL A 53 -19.86 -24.73 -3.15
N SER A 54 -20.98 -25.43 -3.31
CA SER A 54 -22.31 -24.82 -3.25
C SER A 54 -22.89 -24.89 -1.84
N VAL A 55 -23.46 -23.77 -1.38
CA VAL A 55 -24.24 -23.72 -0.14
C VAL A 55 -25.72 -23.84 -0.49
N ASN A 56 -26.46 -24.66 0.26
CA ASN A 56 -27.91 -24.78 0.06
C ASN A 56 -28.58 -23.40 0.26
N PRO A 57 -29.35 -22.89 -0.72
CA PRO A 57 -29.99 -21.57 -0.64
C PRO A 57 -30.94 -21.38 0.54
N LYS A 58 -31.43 -22.47 1.15
CA LYS A 58 -32.30 -22.41 2.34
C LYS A 58 -31.53 -22.29 3.66
N THR A 59 -30.20 -22.40 3.62
CA THR A 59 -29.34 -22.27 4.79
C THR A 59 -29.42 -20.85 5.32
N LYS A 60 -29.79 -20.70 6.60
CA LYS A 60 -29.76 -19.40 7.26
C LYS A 60 -28.36 -19.20 7.87
N ILE A 61 -27.69 -18.13 7.45
CA ILE A 61 -26.31 -17.82 7.87
C ILE A 61 -26.35 -16.54 8.69
N ALA A 62 -25.77 -16.57 9.89
CA ALA A 62 -25.55 -15.39 10.72
C ALA A 62 -24.08 -14.97 10.61
N ILE A 63 -23.82 -13.70 10.32
CA ILE A 63 -22.46 -13.18 10.04
C ILE A 63 -22.24 -11.91 10.88
N GLY A 64 -21.12 -11.87 11.58
CA GLY A 64 -20.69 -10.79 12.49
C GLY A 64 -19.43 -11.25 13.25
N PHE A 65 -18.78 -10.43 14.06
CA PHE A 65 -18.87 -8.97 14.20
C PHE A 65 -17.78 -8.29 13.34
N GLY A 66 -17.89 -6.97 13.14
CA GLY A 66 -16.87 -6.17 12.47
C GLY A 66 -17.26 -5.75 11.07
N SER A 67 -17.73 -4.50 10.96
CA SER A 67 -18.07 -3.82 9.70
C SER A 67 -17.47 -2.43 9.72
N CYS A 68 -16.90 -2.02 8.61
CA CYS A 68 -16.44 -0.66 8.39
C CYS A 68 -16.74 -0.24 6.94
N VAL A 69 -16.45 1.03 6.65
CA VAL A 69 -16.36 1.54 5.29
C VAL A 69 -14.91 1.92 5.09
N ASP A 70 -14.25 1.28 4.14
CA ASP A 70 -12.87 1.63 3.83
C ASP A 70 -12.90 2.80 2.85
N VAL A 71 -12.24 3.89 3.25
CA VAL A 71 -12.10 5.10 2.44
C VAL A 71 -10.70 5.09 1.84
N ILE A 72 -10.62 4.83 0.54
CA ILE A 72 -9.36 4.85 -0.21
C ILE A 72 -9.23 6.22 -0.86
N ALA A 73 -8.25 7.00 -0.44
CA ALA A 73 -8.03 8.36 -0.91
C ALA A 73 -6.56 8.56 -1.34
N GLN A 74 -6.34 9.53 -2.22
CA GLN A 74 -5.00 9.94 -2.60
C GLN A 74 -4.36 10.73 -1.45
N THR A 75 -3.11 10.42 -1.11
CA THR A 75 -2.40 11.11 -0.03
C THR A 75 -2.28 12.62 -0.26
N ARG A 76 -2.29 13.09 -1.52
CA ARG A 76 -2.33 14.52 -1.85
C ARG A 76 -3.55 15.23 -1.26
N ASP A 77 -4.72 14.62 -1.41
CA ASP A 77 -5.99 15.17 -0.95
C ASP A 77 -6.08 15.26 0.58
N VAL A 78 -5.39 14.35 1.28
CA VAL A 78 -5.48 14.20 2.74
C VAL A 78 -4.31 14.87 3.49
N LEU A 79 -3.07 14.74 2.98
CA LEU A 79 -1.85 15.16 3.69
C LEU A 79 -0.97 16.08 2.86
N LEU A 80 -0.51 15.65 1.67
CA LEU A 80 0.66 16.30 1.01
C LEU A 80 0.38 17.73 0.53
N ASP A 81 -0.84 18.04 0.11
CA ASP A 81 -1.20 19.38 -0.35
C ASP A 81 -1.72 20.26 0.80
N ARG A 82 -1.91 19.69 2.00
CA ARG A 82 -2.47 20.36 3.19
C ARG A 82 -1.42 20.73 4.23
N TYR A 83 -0.34 19.96 4.31
CA TYR A 83 0.66 20.09 5.37
C TYR A 83 2.08 20.05 4.81
N SER A 84 2.98 20.81 5.45
CA SER A 84 4.40 20.74 5.15
C SER A 84 4.98 19.39 5.57
N PRO A 85 5.98 18.85 4.86
CA PRO A 85 6.67 17.64 5.27
C PRO A 85 7.26 17.76 6.69
N PRO A 86 7.28 16.67 7.48
CA PRO A 86 7.87 16.67 8.81
C PRO A 86 9.41 16.80 8.73
N LYS A 87 10.03 17.24 9.82
CA LYS A 87 11.50 17.37 9.88
C LYS A 87 12.22 16.02 10.03
N ALA A 88 11.52 15.01 10.53
CA ALA A 88 12.05 13.68 10.77
C ALA A 88 11.02 12.61 10.39
N ALA A 89 11.52 11.44 10.00
CA ALA A 89 10.73 10.23 9.82
C ALA A 89 10.87 9.38 11.09
N LYS A 90 9.77 9.20 11.84
CA LYS A 90 9.81 8.52 13.14
C LYS A 90 8.63 7.57 13.29
N HIS A 91 8.92 6.40 13.85
CA HIS A 91 7.92 5.40 14.13
C HIS A 91 7.08 5.77 15.37
N TYR A 92 5.77 5.56 15.28
CA TYR A 92 4.83 5.62 16.39
C TYR A 92 3.89 4.42 16.31
N GLU A 93 3.55 3.80 17.45
CA GLU A 93 2.56 2.73 17.51
C GLU A 93 1.13 3.26 17.52
N ILE A 94 0.92 4.36 18.23
CA ILE A 94 -0.36 5.07 18.38
C ILE A 94 -0.14 6.53 17.98
N ILE A 95 -1.11 7.09 17.26
CA ILE A 95 -1.07 8.48 16.78
C ILE A 95 -2.03 9.31 17.64
N GLU A 96 -1.50 10.33 18.32
CA GLU A 96 -2.27 11.28 19.12
C GLU A 96 -2.28 12.68 18.51
N THR A 97 -1.27 13.01 17.70
CA THR A 97 -1.13 14.34 17.07
C THR A 97 -0.93 14.27 15.56
N ARG A 98 -1.18 15.40 14.90
CA ARG A 98 -0.94 15.54 13.46
C ARG A 98 0.55 15.41 13.10
N ASP A 99 1.44 15.93 13.93
CA ASP A 99 2.88 15.82 13.68
C ASP A 99 3.33 14.35 13.73
N GLU A 100 2.85 13.57 14.70
CA GLU A 100 3.10 12.12 14.76
C GLU A 100 2.57 11.38 13.53
N LEU A 101 1.38 11.76 13.03
CA LEU A 101 0.83 11.21 11.79
C LEU A 101 1.75 11.48 10.60
N LEU A 102 2.25 12.71 10.46
CA LEU A 102 3.15 13.08 9.37
C LEU A 102 4.50 12.36 9.50
N GLU A 103 5.07 12.30 10.70
CA GLU A 103 6.35 11.63 10.98
C GLU A 103 6.26 10.10 10.73
N VAL A 104 5.17 9.45 11.15
CA VAL A 104 4.98 8.00 10.92
C VAL A 104 4.63 7.69 9.47
N PHE A 105 3.86 8.55 8.81
CA PHE A 105 3.62 8.44 7.37
C PHE A 105 4.95 8.52 6.61
N ALA A 106 5.79 9.53 6.91
CA ALA A 106 7.12 9.67 6.30
C ALA A 106 8.02 8.46 6.57
N TYR A 107 7.97 7.90 7.79
CA TYR A 107 8.71 6.68 8.16
C TYR A 107 8.36 5.47 7.30
N TYR A 108 7.08 5.24 6.98
CA TYR A 108 6.70 4.13 6.12
C TYR A 108 6.89 4.43 4.63
N PHE A 109 6.65 5.68 4.24
CA PHE A 109 6.78 6.15 2.87
C PHE A 109 8.21 6.00 2.34
N GLN A 110 9.23 6.30 3.15
CA GLN A 110 10.65 6.14 2.74
C GLN A 110 11.05 4.70 2.42
N PHE A 111 10.36 3.71 2.99
CA PHE A 111 10.61 2.29 2.75
C PHE A 111 9.67 1.69 1.70
N GLY A 112 8.67 2.45 1.24
CA GLY A 112 7.58 1.89 0.42
C GLY A 112 6.80 0.78 1.14
N ALA A 113 6.76 0.80 2.48
CA ALA A 113 6.19 -0.27 3.28
C ALA A 113 4.74 0.04 3.67
N ALA A 114 3.88 -0.99 3.60
CA ALA A 114 2.51 -0.89 4.09
C ALA A 114 2.48 -0.87 5.63
N ALA A 115 1.54 -0.11 6.20
CA ALA A 115 1.34 -0.04 7.64
C ALA A 115 -0.12 0.31 7.99
N GLU A 116 -0.54 -0.13 9.17
CA GLU A 116 -1.81 0.22 9.79
C GLU A 116 -1.54 0.81 11.17
N ARG A 117 -2.19 1.92 11.53
CA ARG A 117 -1.97 2.59 12.81
C ARG A 117 -3.27 3.07 13.43
N TYR A 118 -3.35 2.95 14.75
CA TYR A 118 -4.48 3.47 15.50
C TYR A 118 -4.32 4.97 15.76
N ILE A 119 -5.35 5.74 15.41
CA ILE A 119 -5.44 7.16 15.72
C ILE A 119 -6.33 7.31 16.95
N LYS A 120 -5.72 7.68 18.08
CA LYS A 120 -6.40 7.82 19.37
C LYS A 120 -7.17 9.14 19.49
N ASN A 121 -6.71 10.17 18.80
CA ASN A 121 -7.35 11.48 18.79
C ASN A 121 -8.53 11.49 17.82
N SER A 122 -9.75 11.46 18.36
CA SER A 122 -10.99 11.40 17.56
C SER A 122 -11.16 12.61 16.65
N THR A 123 -10.81 13.82 17.12
CA THR A 123 -10.92 15.03 16.30
C THR A 123 -9.99 14.97 15.09
N LEU A 124 -8.74 14.53 15.30
CA LEU A 124 -7.80 14.32 14.19
C LEU A 124 -8.33 13.27 13.22
N PHE A 125 -8.88 12.16 13.73
CA PHE A 125 -9.47 11.12 12.90
C PHE A 125 -10.63 11.66 12.04
N ASP A 126 -11.55 12.42 12.63
CA ASP A 126 -12.69 13.02 11.93
C ASP A 126 -12.24 14.04 10.86
N GLU A 127 -11.19 14.82 11.14
CA GLU A 127 -10.56 15.72 10.15
C GLU A 127 -10.01 14.95 8.95
N LEU A 128 -9.33 13.81 9.19
CA LEU A 128 -8.78 12.97 8.13
C LEU A 128 -9.87 12.31 7.30
N VAL A 129 -10.91 11.78 7.94
CA VAL A 129 -12.07 11.19 7.24
C VAL A 129 -12.77 12.26 6.39
N SER A 130 -12.93 13.47 6.92
CA SER A 130 -13.53 14.59 6.18
C SER A 130 -12.67 15.00 4.97
N ALA A 131 -11.35 15.10 5.15
CA ALA A 131 -10.42 15.41 4.06
C ALA A 131 -10.43 14.31 2.99
N ALA A 132 -10.42 13.03 3.41
CA ALA A 132 -10.51 11.90 2.51
C ALA A 132 -11.83 11.92 1.72
N ASN A 133 -12.98 12.14 2.37
CA ASN A 133 -14.28 12.19 1.70
C ASN A 133 -14.43 13.36 0.71
N ALA A 134 -13.70 14.45 0.93
CA ALA A 134 -13.69 15.61 0.03
C ALA A 134 -12.73 15.44 -1.17
N GLY A 135 -11.89 14.40 -1.19
CA GLY A 135 -10.93 14.14 -2.26
C GLY A 135 -11.60 13.81 -3.60
N GLN A 136 -11.02 14.27 -4.71
CA GLN A 136 -11.60 14.07 -6.04
C GLN A 136 -11.55 12.60 -6.49
N HIS A 137 -10.59 11.84 -5.96
CA HIS A 137 -10.33 10.45 -6.35
C HIS A 137 -10.68 9.43 -5.26
N THR A 138 -11.56 9.82 -4.34
CA THR A 138 -11.94 8.98 -3.21
C THR A 138 -12.87 7.85 -3.62
N LYS A 139 -12.60 6.66 -3.09
CA LYS A 139 -13.44 5.47 -3.25
C LYS A 139 -13.89 4.98 -1.88
N HIS A 140 -15.19 4.70 -1.78
CA HIS A 140 -15.79 4.03 -0.64
C HIS A 140 -16.03 2.58 -1.01
N VAL A 141 -15.50 1.67 -0.20
CA VAL A 141 -15.76 0.25 -0.36
C VAL A 141 -16.28 -0.32 0.95
N ILE A 142 -17.08 -1.38 0.83
CA ILE A 142 -17.50 -2.15 2.00
C ILE A 142 -16.23 -2.74 2.63
N GLY A 143 -16.01 -2.40 3.90
CA GLY A 143 -14.87 -2.86 4.67
C GLY A 143 -15.28 -3.86 5.76
N GLY A 144 -14.28 -4.61 6.23
CA GLY A 144 -14.44 -5.56 7.30
C GLY A 144 -14.89 -6.96 6.84
N ASN A 145 -14.44 -7.96 7.58
CA ASN A 145 -14.60 -9.36 7.20
C ASN A 145 -16.07 -9.78 7.11
N ALA A 146 -16.90 -9.35 8.06
CA ALA A 146 -18.30 -9.77 8.10
C ALA A 146 -19.12 -9.26 6.90
N PRO A 147 -19.12 -7.96 6.55
CA PRO A 147 -19.78 -7.48 5.35
C PRO A 147 -19.25 -8.09 4.05
N ILE A 148 -17.93 -8.30 3.93
CA ILE A 148 -17.35 -8.92 2.73
C ILE A 148 -17.84 -10.36 2.57
N MET A 149 -17.82 -11.17 3.63
CA MET A 149 -18.39 -12.53 3.59
C MET A 149 -19.90 -12.49 3.29
N ALA A 150 -20.65 -11.58 3.93
CA ALA A 150 -22.08 -11.44 3.67
C ALA A 150 -22.38 -11.09 2.21
N SER A 151 -21.55 -10.25 1.58
CA SER A 151 -21.68 -9.91 0.17
C SER A 151 -21.47 -11.10 -0.76
N ARG A 152 -20.66 -12.09 -0.36
CA ARG A 152 -20.45 -13.33 -1.11
C ARG A 152 -21.65 -14.27 -1.00
N PHE A 153 -22.22 -14.42 0.20
CA PHE A 153 -23.42 -15.25 0.41
C PHE A 153 -24.72 -14.64 -0.13
N ALA A 154 -24.77 -13.32 -0.34
CA ALA A 154 -25.93 -12.62 -0.87
C ALA A 154 -26.03 -12.62 -2.41
N LYS A 155 -24.98 -13.07 -3.10
CA LYS A 155 -24.99 -13.28 -4.57
C LYS A 155 -25.75 -14.54 -4.93
#